data_AF-A0AAJ4APM0-F1
#
_entry.id   AF-A0AAJ4APM0-F1
#
_cell.length_a   1.000
_cell.length_b   1.000
_cell.length_c   1.000
_cell.angle_alpha   90.00
_cell.angle_beta   90.00
_cell.angle_gamma   90.00
#
_symmetry.space_group_name_H-M   'P 1'
#
loop_
_entity.id
_entity.type
_entity.pdbx_description
1 polymer ?
#
loop_
_entity_poly.entity_id
_entity_poly.type
_entity_poly.pdbx_seq_one_letter_code
_entity_poly.pdbx_strand_id
1 'polypeptide(L)'
;MHKLRLLNLKPKDYKINKLCLFIALILIVSLSSPVNSQIFITEIQPIKYPKVLKNLTTSTIVNVNWKGALGGATNATLLDNDFHQGRYLITSDTNLPITVNFSQLANEAKVNLKTLRLRYKNKTYKNFPIFGLDSPGITGEYVEIGAKVVAKKNSTAGEKFPQYMLIIEEQ
;
A
#
# COMPACT_ATOMS: atom_id res chain seq x y z
N MET A 1 23.96 -35.87 66.21
CA MET A 1 24.33 -34.53 65.70
C MET A 1 25.51 -34.67 64.73
N HIS A 2 25.26 -34.78 63.43
CA HIS A 2 26.31 -34.85 62.41
C HIS A 2 26.56 -33.47 61.80
N LYS A 3 27.82 -33.01 61.89
CA LYS A 3 28.28 -31.71 61.42
C LYS A 3 28.62 -31.80 59.93
N LEU A 4 27.78 -31.23 59.06
CA LEU A 4 28.06 -31.11 57.63
C LEU A 4 29.24 -30.15 57.40
N ARG A 5 30.28 -30.64 56.72
CA ARG A 5 31.43 -29.84 56.26
C ARG A 5 31.12 -29.32 54.85
N LEU A 6 30.89 -28.02 54.71
CA LEU A 6 30.79 -27.36 53.41
C LEU A 6 32.18 -27.27 52.77
N LEU A 7 32.37 -27.94 51.63
CA LEU A 7 33.54 -27.79 50.77
C LEU A 7 33.45 -26.44 50.05
N ASN A 8 34.32 -25.51 50.42
CA ASN A 8 34.53 -24.24 49.74
C ASN A 8 35.14 -24.50 48.35
N LEU A 9 34.31 -24.57 47.31
CA LEU A 9 34.76 -24.56 45.92
C LEU A 9 35.16 -23.13 45.55
N LYS A 10 36.46 -22.88 45.44
CA LYS A 10 36.98 -21.61 44.91
C LYS A 10 36.50 -21.44 43.45
N PRO A 11 36.05 -20.24 43.05
CA PRO A 11 35.74 -19.97 41.65
C PRO A 11 37.01 -20.13 40.81
N LYS A 12 36.96 -20.97 39.78
CA LYS A 12 38.03 -21.05 38.77
C LYS A 12 37.93 -19.81 37.90
N ASP A 13 38.95 -18.96 37.95
CA ASP A 13 39.12 -17.83 37.04
C ASP A 13 39.30 -18.35 35.61
N TYR A 14 38.23 -18.38 34.83
CA TYR A 14 38.30 -18.64 33.40
C TYR A 14 38.90 -17.40 32.72
N LYS A 15 40.19 -17.47 32.36
CA LYS A 15 40.80 -16.51 31.43
C LYS A 15 40.15 -16.71 30.06
N ILE A 16 39.06 -16.00 29.80
CA ILE A 16 38.43 -15.96 28.48
C ILE A 16 39.45 -15.32 27.53
N ASN A 17 39.97 -16.12 26.62
CA ASN A 17 40.99 -15.71 25.67
C ASN A 17 40.36 -14.66 24.74
N LYS A 18 40.96 -13.46 24.61
CA LYS A 18 40.41 -12.36 23.79
C LYS A 18 40.14 -12.81 22.34
N LEU A 19 40.91 -13.79 21.87
CA LEU A 19 40.73 -14.46 20.58
C LEU A 19 39.40 -15.22 20.49
N CYS A 20 39.01 -15.97 21.53
CA CYS A 20 37.71 -16.67 21.56
C CYS A 20 36.53 -15.68 21.57
N LEU A 21 36.69 -14.55 22.25
CA LEU A 21 35.66 -13.50 22.26
C LEU A 21 35.52 -12.83 20.88
N PHE A 22 36.64 -12.62 20.19
CA PHE A 22 36.67 -12.07 18.84
C PHE A 22 36.09 -13.04 17.80
N ILE A 23 36.40 -14.33 17.91
CA ILE A 23 35.82 -15.39 17.07
C ILE A 23 34.31 -15.51 17.31
N ALA A 24 33.86 -15.47 18.57
CA ALA A 24 32.44 -15.48 18.90
C ALA A 24 31.71 -14.26 18.32
N LEU A 25 32.33 -13.08 18.33
CA LEU A 25 31.76 -11.86 17.75
C LEU A 25 31.61 -11.96 16.23
N ILE A 26 32.62 -12.50 15.52
CA ILE A 26 32.56 -12.71 14.07
C ILE A 26 31.49 -13.74 13.71
N LEU A 27 31.35 -14.81 14.49
CA LEU A 27 30.29 -15.81 14.32
C LEU A 27 28.90 -15.20 14.50
N ILE A 28 28.69 -14.30 15.46
CA ILE A 28 27.39 -13.65 15.66
C ILE A 28 27.03 -12.71 14.49
N VAL A 29 28.01 -12.00 13.94
CA VAL A 29 27.80 -11.09 12.79
C VAL A 29 27.49 -11.85 11.49
N SER A 30 27.92 -13.11 11.37
CA SER A 30 27.69 -13.94 10.18
C SER A 30 26.37 -14.73 10.19
N LEU A 31 25.55 -14.62 11.24
CA LEU A 31 24.21 -15.21 11.32
C LEU A 31 23.08 -14.29 10.84
N SER A 32 23.37 -13.11 10.29
CA SER A 32 22.34 -12.25 9.72
C SER A 32 21.72 -12.91 8.48
N SER A 33 20.53 -13.48 8.65
CA SER A 33 19.72 -13.97 7.53
C SER A 33 19.30 -12.76 6.68
N PRO A 34 19.35 -12.84 5.34
CA PRO A 34 18.76 -11.80 4.51
C PRO A 34 17.25 -11.76 4.80
N VAL A 35 16.79 -10.66 5.41
CA VAL A 35 15.36 -10.36 5.50
C VAL A 35 14.93 -9.97 4.11
N ASN A 36 14.46 -10.95 3.33
CA ASN A 36 13.71 -10.67 2.12
C ASN A 36 12.31 -10.24 2.58
N SER A 37 11.87 -9.06 2.16
CA SER A 37 10.49 -8.63 2.33
C SER A 37 9.82 -8.71 0.97
N GLN A 38 8.65 -9.33 0.92
CA GLN A 38 7.91 -9.49 -0.33
C GLN A 38 6.45 -9.07 -0.15
N ILE A 39 6.11 -7.95 -0.79
CA ILE A 39 4.72 -7.55 -1.03
C ILE A 39 4.22 -8.20 -2.31
N PHE A 40 3.04 -8.82 -2.25
CA PHE A 40 2.27 -9.19 -3.42
C PHE A 40 1.03 -8.31 -3.54
N ILE A 41 0.77 -7.83 -4.76
CA ILE A 41 -0.41 -7.04 -5.10
C ILE A 41 -1.20 -7.84 -6.13
N THR A 42 -2.40 -8.27 -5.75
CA THR A 42 -3.34 -8.94 -6.65
C THR A 42 -4.46 -7.98 -7.02
N GLU A 43 -4.58 -7.66 -8.30
CA GLU A 43 -5.74 -6.89 -8.80
C GLU A 43 -6.98 -7.78 -8.78
N ILE A 44 -7.98 -7.40 -7.99
CA ILE A 44 -9.29 -8.06 -7.98
C ILE A 44 -10.18 -7.40 -9.03
N GLN A 45 -10.09 -6.07 -9.11
CA GLN A 45 -10.90 -5.25 -9.98
C GLN A 45 -10.22 -3.89 -10.21
N PRO A 46 -9.98 -3.46 -11.46
CA PRO A 46 -9.48 -2.11 -11.72
C PRO A 46 -10.59 -1.08 -11.47
N ILE A 47 -10.27 0.22 -11.34
CA ILE A 47 -11.34 1.23 -11.31
C ILE A 47 -12.00 1.36 -12.69
N LYS A 48 -13.33 1.48 -12.73
CA LYS A 48 -14.10 1.69 -13.96
C LYS A 48 -15.09 2.83 -13.82
N TYR A 49 -15.21 3.61 -14.89
CA TYR A 49 -16.11 4.75 -14.99
C TYR A 49 -17.24 4.44 -15.98
N PRO A 50 -18.46 4.94 -15.73
CA PRO A 50 -19.58 4.80 -16.65
C PRO A 50 -19.35 5.62 -17.93
N LYS A 51 -20.05 5.28 -19.01
CA LYS A 51 -20.13 6.16 -20.19
C LYS A 51 -20.97 7.39 -19.86
N VAL A 52 -20.54 8.56 -20.35
CA VAL A 52 -21.21 9.83 -20.06
C VAL A 52 -21.29 10.73 -21.28
N LEU A 53 -22.30 11.61 -21.33
CA LEU A 53 -22.32 12.74 -22.24
C LEU A 53 -21.35 13.82 -21.74
N LYS A 54 -20.53 14.32 -22.67
CA LYS A 54 -19.56 15.36 -22.38
C LYS A 54 -20.25 16.72 -22.18
N ASN A 55 -19.90 17.41 -21.10
CA ASN A 55 -20.21 18.83 -20.93
C ASN A 55 -19.38 19.69 -21.88
N LEU A 56 -20.05 20.50 -22.70
CA LEU A 56 -19.39 21.37 -23.68
C LEU A 56 -18.93 22.71 -23.10
N THR A 57 -19.63 23.24 -22.10
CA THR A 57 -19.37 24.55 -21.50
C THR A 57 -18.44 24.48 -20.29
N THR A 58 -18.47 23.37 -19.54
CA THR A 58 -17.68 23.13 -18.33
C THR A 58 -16.87 21.84 -18.42
N SER A 59 -16.03 21.57 -17.42
CA SER A 59 -15.42 20.25 -17.29
C SER A 59 -16.48 19.17 -17.04
N THR A 60 -16.24 17.99 -17.61
CA THR A 60 -17.01 16.77 -17.31
C THR A 60 -16.32 16.04 -16.17
N ILE A 61 -17.05 15.76 -15.10
CA ILE A 61 -16.55 15.15 -13.87
C ILE A 61 -17.37 13.91 -13.58
N VAL A 62 -16.67 12.79 -13.40
CA VAL A 62 -17.26 11.54 -12.92
C VAL A 62 -16.48 11.07 -11.71
N ASN A 63 -17.16 10.93 -10.58
CA ASN A 63 -16.57 10.55 -9.30
C ASN A 63 -17.03 9.15 -8.91
N VAL A 64 -16.15 8.15 -8.98
CA VAL A 64 -16.41 6.83 -8.40
C VAL A 64 -15.69 6.78 -7.06
N ASN A 65 -16.42 6.60 -5.97
CA ASN A 65 -15.86 6.56 -4.64
C ASN A 65 -15.35 5.16 -4.27
N TRP A 66 -14.60 5.06 -3.17
CA TRP A 66 -14.05 3.77 -2.70
C TRP A 66 -15.12 2.75 -2.27
N LYS A 67 -16.38 3.18 -2.08
CA LYS A 67 -17.51 2.31 -1.73
C LYS A 67 -18.17 1.67 -2.96
N GLY A 68 -17.70 1.96 -4.17
CA GLY A 68 -18.35 1.49 -5.40
C GLY A 68 -19.63 2.24 -5.75
N ALA A 69 -19.74 3.50 -5.35
CA ALA A 69 -20.87 4.36 -5.70
C ALA A 69 -20.40 5.65 -6.38
N LEU A 70 -21.28 6.26 -7.17
CA LEU A 70 -21.05 7.61 -7.67
C LEU A 70 -21.05 8.61 -6.50
N GLY A 71 -20.03 9.46 -6.42
CA GLY A 71 -19.97 10.52 -5.43
C GLY A 71 -20.70 11.78 -5.91
N GLY A 72 -21.21 12.59 -4.99
CA GLY A 72 -21.99 13.80 -5.30
C GLY A 72 -21.27 14.94 -6.05
N ALA A 73 -20.03 14.73 -6.49
CA ALA A 73 -19.30 15.65 -7.36
C ALA A 73 -19.38 15.27 -8.84
N THR A 74 -20.05 14.17 -9.19
CA THR A 74 -20.34 13.81 -10.58
C THR A 74 -21.29 14.85 -11.17
N ASN A 75 -20.92 15.44 -12.31
CA ASN A 75 -21.69 16.50 -12.97
C ASN A 75 -21.96 16.16 -14.45
N ALA A 76 -22.06 14.88 -14.79
CA ALA A 76 -22.23 14.40 -16.15
C ALA A 76 -23.53 13.61 -16.29
N THR A 77 -24.15 13.65 -17.47
CA THR A 77 -25.28 12.77 -17.80
C THR A 77 -24.73 11.38 -18.09
N LEU A 78 -25.15 10.39 -17.32
CA LEU A 78 -24.74 9.00 -17.48
C LEU A 78 -25.49 8.35 -18.64
N LEU A 79 -24.78 7.55 -19.44
CA LEU A 79 -25.33 6.74 -20.52
C LEU A 79 -25.51 5.28 -20.12
N ASP A 80 -24.79 4.85 -19.08
CA ASP A 80 -24.90 3.53 -18.45
C ASP A 80 -24.63 3.62 -16.95
N ASN A 81 -24.80 2.49 -16.26
CA ASN A 81 -24.50 2.32 -14.83
C ASN A 81 -23.35 1.32 -14.63
N ASP A 82 -22.48 1.15 -15.61
CA ASP A 82 -21.40 0.16 -15.58
C ASP A 82 -20.11 0.78 -15.03
N PHE A 83 -20.00 0.78 -13.70
CA PHE A 83 -18.88 1.39 -12.99
C PHE A 83 -18.57 0.64 -11.70
N HIS A 84 -17.36 0.80 -11.19
CA HIS A 84 -16.92 0.21 -9.93
C HIS A 84 -15.63 0.84 -9.43
N GLN A 85 -15.42 0.78 -8.13
CA GLN A 85 -14.17 1.17 -7.48
C GLN A 85 -13.04 0.20 -7.86
N GLY A 86 -11.79 0.66 -7.75
CA GLY A 86 -10.65 -0.24 -7.79
C GLY A 86 -10.55 -1.05 -6.50
N ARG A 87 -10.27 -2.34 -6.58
CA ARG A 87 -10.04 -3.22 -5.43
C ARG A 87 -8.83 -4.12 -5.68
N TYR A 88 -7.90 -4.08 -4.72
CA TYR A 88 -6.65 -4.82 -4.74
C TYR A 88 -6.53 -5.61 -3.44
N LEU A 89 -6.08 -6.86 -3.51
CA LEU A 89 -5.67 -7.63 -2.35
C LEU A 89 -4.15 -7.51 -2.22
N ILE A 90 -3.69 -7.07 -1.06
CA ILE A 90 -2.26 -6.94 -0.78
C ILE A 90 -1.92 -7.95 0.30
N THR A 91 -0.85 -8.70 0.12
CA THR A 91 -0.28 -9.60 1.14
C THR A 91 1.19 -9.26 1.35
N SER A 92 1.69 -9.50 2.56
CA SER A 92 3.09 -9.35 2.92
C SER A 92 3.50 -10.54 3.78
N ASP A 93 4.71 -11.05 3.56
CA ASP A 93 5.32 -12.11 4.37
C ASP A 93 6.03 -11.57 5.62
N THR A 94 6.04 -10.24 5.83
CA THR A 94 6.64 -9.60 7.00
C THR A 94 5.62 -8.83 7.84
N ASN A 95 6.05 -8.40 9.03
CA ASN A 95 5.27 -7.50 9.88
C ASN A 95 5.67 -6.03 9.71
N LEU A 96 6.45 -5.71 8.67
CA LEU A 96 6.92 -4.34 8.43
C LEU A 96 5.77 -3.45 7.94
N PRO A 97 5.75 -2.17 8.32
CA PRO A 97 4.78 -1.23 7.77
C PRO A 97 4.95 -1.09 6.26
N ILE A 98 3.88 -0.68 5.58
CA ILE A 98 3.89 -0.42 4.14
C ILE A 98 3.73 1.08 3.85
N THR A 99 4.31 1.49 2.73
CA THR A 99 4.07 2.78 2.09
C THR A 99 3.17 2.55 0.88
N VAL A 100 2.16 3.42 0.71
CA VAL A 100 1.31 3.39 -0.49
C VAL A 100 1.39 4.73 -1.19
N ASN A 101 1.72 4.70 -2.47
CA ASN A 101 1.77 5.87 -3.33
C ASN A 101 0.91 5.69 -4.58
N PHE A 102 0.46 6.81 -5.13
CA PHE A 102 -0.34 6.83 -6.35
C PHE A 102 0.10 7.95 -7.26
N SER A 103 0.16 7.66 -8.56
CA SER A 103 0.39 8.65 -9.60
C SER A 103 -0.52 8.41 -10.81
N GLN A 104 -0.97 9.47 -11.46
CA GLN A 104 -1.65 9.37 -12.75
C GLN A 104 -0.60 9.27 -13.87
N LEU A 105 -0.84 8.43 -14.88
CA LEU A 105 0.10 8.22 -15.99
C LEU A 105 0.00 9.23 -17.16
N ALA A 106 -0.69 10.36 -16.99
CA ALA A 106 -0.83 11.46 -17.98
C ALA A 106 -1.07 11.02 -19.45
N ASN A 107 -1.63 9.82 -19.65
CA ASN A 107 -1.75 9.15 -20.94
C ASN A 107 -2.92 9.68 -21.79
N GLU A 108 -3.85 10.38 -21.16
CA GLU A 108 -5.04 10.96 -21.80
C GLU A 108 -4.98 12.48 -21.78
N ALA A 109 -4.82 13.08 -22.96
CA ALA A 109 -4.69 14.52 -23.09
C ALA A 109 -5.94 15.24 -22.54
N LYS A 110 -5.71 16.22 -21.64
CA LYS A 110 -6.74 17.03 -20.99
C LYS A 110 -7.73 16.24 -20.10
N VAL A 111 -7.42 15.00 -19.76
CA VAL A 111 -8.15 14.18 -18.77
C VAL A 111 -7.26 14.00 -17.55
N ASN A 112 -7.83 14.17 -16.35
CA ASN A 112 -7.08 14.04 -15.10
C ASN A 112 -7.83 13.14 -14.11
N LEU A 113 -7.08 12.30 -13.40
CA LEU A 113 -7.51 11.63 -12.19
C LEU A 113 -7.23 12.55 -11.00
N LYS A 114 -8.26 12.88 -10.24
CA LYS A 114 -8.19 13.79 -9.09
C LYS A 114 -8.86 13.19 -7.87
N THR A 115 -8.55 13.79 -6.72
CA THR A 115 -9.19 13.51 -5.43
C THR A 115 -9.26 12.01 -5.12
N LEU A 116 -8.13 11.32 -5.33
CA LEU A 116 -7.99 9.92 -4.97
C LEU A 116 -8.38 9.71 -3.51
N ARG A 117 -9.06 8.61 -3.25
CA ARG A 117 -9.41 8.10 -1.94
C ARG A 117 -9.01 6.65 -1.91
N LEU A 118 -8.16 6.30 -0.96
CA LEU A 118 -7.80 4.93 -0.68
C LEU A 118 -8.39 4.54 0.67
N ARG A 119 -9.01 3.37 0.75
CA ARG A 119 -9.42 2.76 2.01
C ARG A 119 -8.60 1.52 2.29
N TYR A 120 -8.10 1.43 3.52
CA TYR A 120 -7.29 0.33 4.03
C TYR A 120 -7.63 0.15 5.51
N LYS A 121 -7.88 -1.08 5.97
CA LYS A 121 -8.26 -1.39 7.37
C LYS A 121 -9.29 -0.42 7.96
N ASN A 122 -10.36 -0.19 7.20
CA ASN A 122 -11.44 0.73 7.56
C ASN A 122 -11.07 2.22 7.77
N LYS A 123 -9.87 2.66 7.37
CA LYS A 123 -9.45 4.07 7.37
C LYS A 123 -9.36 4.60 5.95
N THR A 124 -9.76 5.86 5.74
CA THR A 124 -9.74 6.49 4.40
C THR A 124 -8.65 7.54 4.34
N TYR A 125 -7.79 7.42 3.34
CA TYR A 125 -6.65 8.28 3.09
C TYR A 125 -6.87 9.12 1.83
N LYS A 126 -6.34 10.35 1.84
CA LYS A 126 -6.59 11.37 0.81
C LYS A 126 -5.30 11.99 0.26
N ASN A 127 -4.19 11.83 0.97
CA ASN A 127 -2.90 12.43 0.69
C ASN A 127 -1.91 11.29 0.46
N PHE A 128 -1.08 11.42 -0.56
CA PHE A 128 -0.13 10.40 -0.99
C PHE A 128 1.24 11.06 -1.19
N PRO A 129 2.35 10.36 -0.90
CA PRO A 129 2.41 8.99 -0.35
C PRO A 129 1.87 8.89 1.09
N ILE A 130 1.36 7.71 1.44
CA ILE A 130 0.93 7.35 2.79
C ILE A 130 2.01 6.44 3.38
N PHE A 131 2.63 6.86 4.49
CA PHE A 131 3.69 6.12 5.15
C PHE A 131 3.18 5.40 6.40
N GLY A 132 3.86 4.33 6.80
CA GLY A 132 3.65 3.67 8.09
C GLY A 132 2.28 3.02 8.23
N LEU A 133 1.71 2.51 7.14
CA LEU A 133 0.49 1.70 7.23
C LEU A 133 0.83 0.34 7.81
N ASP A 134 0.00 -0.16 8.72
CA ASP A 134 0.20 -1.49 9.32
C ASP A 134 0.35 -2.58 8.23
N SER A 135 1.24 -3.56 8.44
CA SER A 135 1.41 -4.68 7.51
C SER A 135 0.07 -5.33 7.14
N PRO A 136 -0.16 -5.68 5.86
CA PRO A 136 -1.33 -6.45 5.45
C PRO A 136 -1.24 -7.91 5.90
N GLY A 137 -0.05 -8.37 6.28
CA GLY A 137 0.22 -9.74 6.70
C GLY A 137 -0.05 -10.78 5.61
N ILE A 138 0.12 -12.04 5.98
CA ILE A 138 0.07 -13.19 5.05
C ILE A 138 -1.38 -13.46 4.61
N THR A 139 -2.35 -13.20 5.48
CA THR A 139 -3.79 -13.31 5.16
C THR A 139 -4.26 -12.22 4.21
N GLY A 140 -3.47 -11.15 4.09
CA GLY A 140 -3.74 -10.01 3.25
C GLY A 140 -4.80 -9.05 3.79
N GLU A 141 -4.87 -7.91 3.13
CA GLU A 141 -5.81 -6.85 3.40
C GLU A 141 -6.23 -6.19 2.08
N TYR A 142 -7.49 -5.77 2.01
CA TYR A 142 -8.00 -5.08 0.84
C TYR A 142 -7.62 -3.60 0.83
N VAL A 143 -7.21 -3.14 -0.35
CA VAL A 143 -7.13 -1.73 -0.69
C VAL A 143 -8.22 -1.40 -1.69
N GLU A 144 -9.06 -0.44 -1.32
CA GLU A 144 -10.18 0.03 -2.14
C GLU A 144 -9.94 1.47 -2.57
N ILE A 145 -10.07 1.73 -3.87
CA ILE A 145 -9.65 2.98 -4.49
C ILE A 145 -10.82 3.62 -5.22
N GLY A 146 -11.10 4.88 -4.87
CA GLY A 146 -11.99 5.75 -5.62
C GLY A 146 -11.28 7.00 -6.10
N ALA A 147 -11.65 7.52 -7.26
CA ALA A 147 -11.10 8.74 -7.83
C ALA A 147 -12.11 9.46 -8.71
N LYS A 148 -11.84 10.75 -8.96
CA LYS A 148 -12.56 11.56 -9.93
C LYS A 148 -11.83 11.58 -11.26
N VAL A 149 -12.53 11.28 -12.34
CA VAL A 149 -12.09 11.64 -13.69
C VAL A 149 -12.60 13.04 -14.00
N VAL A 150 -11.71 13.90 -14.45
CA VAL A 150 -11.99 15.29 -14.87
C VAL A 150 -11.50 15.48 -16.30
N ALA A 151 -12.42 15.51 -17.25
CA ALA A 151 -12.16 15.91 -18.63
C ALA A 151 -12.41 17.42 -18.77
N LYS A 152 -11.37 18.19 -19.14
CA LYS A 152 -11.47 19.66 -19.30
C LYS A 152 -12.44 20.02 -20.44
N LYS A 153 -13.06 21.22 -20.43
CA LYS A 153 -14.01 21.69 -21.46
C LYS A 153 -13.57 21.45 -22.91
N ASN A 154 -12.28 21.68 -23.20
CA ASN A 154 -11.70 21.56 -24.55
C ASN A 154 -11.07 20.18 -24.82
N SER A 155 -11.42 19.15 -24.05
CA SER A 155 -11.08 17.76 -24.36
C SER A 155 -11.83 17.29 -25.59
N THR A 156 -11.27 16.34 -26.34
CA THR A 156 -12.00 15.70 -27.44
C THR A 156 -13.09 14.79 -26.89
N ALA A 157 -14.23 14.71 -27.58
CA ALA A 157 -15.24 13.70 -27.31
C ALA A 157 -14.72 12.30 -27.70
N GLY A 158 -15.39 11.26 -27.22
CA GLY A 158 -15.01 9.86 -27.43
C GLY A 158 -14.64 9.16 -26.12
N GLU A 159 -14.39 7.85 -26.22
CA GLU A 159 -13.96 7.03 -25.08
C GLU A 159 -12.59 7.50 -24.57
N LYS A 160 -12.42 7.46 -23.25
CA LYS A 160 -11.20 7.90 -22.54
C LYS A 160 -10.78 6.83 -21.55
N PHE A 161 -9.50 6.51 -21.54
CA PHE A 161 -8.93 5.45 -20.71
C PHE A 161 -7.82 6.01 -19.82
N PRO A 162 -8.13 6.88 -18.83
CA PRO A 162 -7.12 7.43 -17.95
C PRO A 162 -6.49 6.31 -17.11
N GLN A 163 -5.16 6.26 -17.09
CA GLN A 163 -4.40 5.26 -16.36
C GLN A 163 -3.71 5.86 -15.12
N TYR A 164 -3.37 4.99 -14.19
CA TYR A 164 -2.66 5.31 -12.96
C TYR A 164 -1.67 4.20 -12.60
N MET A 165 -0.76 4.54 -11.71
CA MET A 165 0.18 3.61 -11.09
C MET A 165 -0.05 3.66 -9.57
N LEU A 166 -0.30 2.49 -9.00
CA LEU A 166 -0.36 2.24 -7.57
C LEU A 166 0.95 1.56 -7.17
N ILE A 167 1.70 2.17 -6.27
CA ILE A 167 2.97 1.64 -5.76
C ILE A 167 2.76 1.30 -4.29
N ILE A 168 3.15 0.10 -3.89
CA ILE A 168 3.07 -0.38 -2.52
C ILE A 168 4.40 -1.03 -2.19
N GLU A 169 5.06 -0.52 -1.16
CA GLU A 169 6.42 -0.87 -0.77
C GLU A 169 6.46 -1.15 0.73
N GLU A 170 7.24 -2.14 1.14
CA GLU A 170 7.57 -2.39 2.55
C GLU A 170 8.63 -1.38 3.02
N GLN A 171 8.56 -1.02 4.31
CA GLN A 171 9.49 -0.09 4.97
C GLN A 171 10.61 -0.81 5.71
#